data_AF-F8P5J4-F1
#
_entry.id   AF-F8P5J4-F1
#
_cell.length_a   1.000
_cell.length_b   1.000
_cell.length_c   1.000
_cell.angle_alpha   90.00
_cell.angle_beta   90.00
_cell.angle_gamma   90.00
#
_symmetry.space_group_name_H-M   'P 1'
#
loop_
_entity.id
_entity.type
_entity.pdbx_description
1 polymer ?
#
loop_
_entity_poly.entity_id
_entity_poly.type
_entity_poly.pdbx_seq_one_letter_code
_entity_poly.pdbx_strand_id
1 'polypeptide(L)'
;MFFRLGLTIVGLPVAIYCLSLCIWSWLRRRLLITQTGWTDIPLLGKGRQEAGKIKGTVVVCGGSIGGLLTARICHDHFERVIIVEPEAWLSTSDGRETQAWTQKYQRYRVVQYYSLQAVQVFLFTALKAIFPNFEDECIASGIR
;
A
#
# COMPACT_ATOMS: atom_id res chain seq x y z
N MET A 1 -21.15 0.65 -54.75
CA MET A 1 -21.72 1.50 -53.68
C MET A 1 -21.82 0.75 -52.35
N PHE A 2 -22.42 -0.45 -52.31
CA PHE A 2 -22.58 -1.27 -51.10
C PHE A 2 -21.29 -1.63 -50.36
N PHE A 3 -20.19 -1.91 -51.07
CA PHE A 3 -18.90 -2.26 -50.45
C PHE A 3 -18.28 -1.12 -49.64
N ARG A 4 -18.44 0.13 -50.09
CA ARG A 4 -17.98 1.33 -49.35
C ARG A 4 -18.84 1.61 -48.13
N LEU A 5 -20.13 1.26 -48.18
CA LEU A 5 -21.08 1.43 -47.08
C LEU A 5 -20.84 0.41 -45.95
N GLY A 6 -20.50 -0.84 -46.28
CA GLY A 6 -20.12 -1.85 -45.30
C GLY A 6 -18.79 -1.53 -44.59
N LEU A 7 -17.81 -1.00 -45.34
CA LEU A 7 -16.51 -0.61 -44.78
C LEU A 7 -16.63 0.53 -43.77
N THR A 8 -17.54 1.49 -43.99
CA THR A 8 -17.77 2.60 -43.07
C THR A 8 -18.62 2.20 -41.88
N ILE A 9 -19.69 1.42 -42.08
CA ILE A 9 -20.61 0.98 -41.00
C ILE A 9 -19.92 0.05 -40.02
N VAL A 10 -19.00 -0.82 -40.47
CA VAL A 10 -18.28 -1.76 -39.59
C VAL A 10 -16.89 -1.26 -39.23
N GLY A 11 -16.16 -0.67 -40.18
CA GLY A 11 -14.80 -0.21 -39.96
C GLY A 11 -14.70 0.96 -38.98
N LEU A 12 -15.66 1.89 -38.99
CA LEU A 12 -15.64 3.04 -38.08
C LEU A 12 -15.88 2.62 -36.61
N PRO A 13 -16.90 1.79 -36.26
CA PRO A 13 -17.03 1.28 -34.90
C PRO A 13 -15.83 0.47 -34.43
N VAL A 14 -15.25 -0.37 -35.29
CA VAL A 14 -14.04 -1.15 -34.95
C VAL A 14 -12.86 -0.21 -34.69
N ALA A 15 -12.65 0.80 -35.53
CA ALA A 15 -11.59 1.79 -35.32
C ALA A 15 -11.78 2.58 -34.02
N ILE A 16 -13.01 3.01 -33.72
CA ILE A 16 -13.34 3.70 -32.46
C ILE A 16 -13.12 2.79 -31.25
N TYR A 17 -13.51 1.53 -31.34
CA TYR A 17 -13.29 0.53 -30.29
C TYR A 17 -11.80 0.28 -30.05
N CYS A 18 -11.02 0.10 -31.11
CA CYS A 18 -9.57 -0.05 -31.00
C CYS A 18 -8.92 1.21 -30.40
N LEU A 19 -9.34 2.40 -30.84
CA LEU A 19 -8.85 3.67 -30.30
C LEU A 19 -9.19 3.83 -28.81
N SER A 20 -10.41 3.47 -28.40
CA SER A 20 -10.82 3.55 -27.00
C SER A 20 -10.06 2.58 -26.12
N LEU A 21 -9.75 1.37 -26.60
CA LEU A 21 -8.85 0.43 -25.90
C LEU A 21 -7.42 0.98 -25.76
N CYS A 22 -6.88 1.62 -26.81
CA CYS A 22 -5.57 2.26 -26.75
C CYS A 22 -5.56 3.40 -25.73
N ILE A 23 -6.55 4.29 -25.76
CA ILE A 23 -6.69 5.39 -24.80
C ILE A 23 -6.84 4.83 -23.38
N TRP A 24 -7.70 3.83 -23.18
CA TRP A 24 -7.93 3.20 -21.88
C TRP A 24 -6.67 2.55 -21.31
N SER A 25 -5.96 1.77 -22.11
CA SER A 25 -4.71 1.11 -21.68
C SER A 25 -3.64 2.13 -21.29
N TRP A 26 -3.49 3.21 -22.06
CA TRP A 26 -2.58 4.30 -21.73
C TRP A 26 -2.99 5.03 -20.45
N LEU A 27 -4.26 5.44 -20.33
CA LEU A 27 -4.78 6.16 -19.17
C LEU A 27 -4.67 5.30 -17.92
N ARG A 28 -5.09 4.02 -17.98
CA ARG A 28 -4.96 3.07 -16.89
C ARG A 28 -3.51 2.92 -16.44
N ARG A 29 -2.57 2.77 -17.37
CA ARG A 29 -1.15 2.66 -17.03
C ARG A 29 -0.62 3.93 -16.37
N ARG A 30 -0.98 5.11 -16.89
CA ARG A 30 -0.63 6.39 -16.29
C ARG A 30 -1.17 6.51 -14.88
N LEU A 31 -2.47 6.28 -14.68
CA LEU A 31 -3.11 6.37 -13.36
C LEU A 31 -2.51 5.36 -12.37
N LEU A 32 -2.23 4.12 -12.80
CA LEU A 32 -1.58 3.13 -11.94
C LEU A 32 -0.19 3.60 -11.48
N ILE A 33 0.61 4.20 -12.36
CA ILE A 33 1.97 4.67 -12.01
C ILE A 33 1.92 5.95 -11.16
N THR A 34 0.99 6.87 -11.43
CA THR A 34 1.01 8.20 -10.79
C THR A 34 0.12 8.33 -9.56
N GLN A 35 -0.97 7.55 -9.49
CA GLN A 35 -1.97 7.63 -8.41
C GLN A 35 -1.87 6.47 -7.42
N THR A 36 -1.06 5.46 -7.72
CA THR A 36 -0.91 4.28 -6.86
C THR A 36 0.56 3.93 -6.68
N GLY A 37 0.88 3.23 -5.60
CA GLY A 37 2.21 2.63 -5.39
C GLY A 37 2.31 1.19 -5.87
N TRP A 38 1.40 0.71 -6.74
CA TRP A 38 1.33 -0.71 -7.10
C TRP A 38 2.62 -1.22 -7.74
N THR A 39 3.24 -0.41 -8.60
CA THR A 39 4.50 -0.74 -9.27
C THR A 39 5.70 -0.77 -8.32
N ASP A 40 5.56 -0.19 -7.13
CA ASP A 40 6.63 -0.08 -6.16
C ASP A 40 6.60 -1.23 -5.14
N ILE A 41 5.50 -1.99 -5.06
CA ILE A 41 5.38 -3.14 -4.15
C ILE A 41 6.54 -4.14 -4.31
N PRO A 42 6.98 -4.52 -5.53
CA PRO A 42 8.12 -5.43 -5.69
C PRO A 42 9.47 -4.87 -5.22
N LEU A 43 9.55 -3.57 -4.93
CA LEU A 43 10.73 -2.90 -4.40
C LEU A 43 10.72 -2.85 -2.87
N LEU A 44 9.58 -3.11 -2.22
CA LEU A 44 9.48 -3.15 -0.77
C LEU A 44 10.35 -4.28 -0.19
N GLY A 45 10.92 -4.03 0.99
CA GLY A 45 11.86 -4.95 1.66
C GLY A 45 13.24 -5.03 1.00
N LYS A 46 13.48 -4.33 -0.12
CA LYS A 46 14.80 -4.26 -0.77
C LYS A 46 15.58 -3.05 -0.23
N GLY A 47 16.51 -3.33 0.68
CA GLY A 47 17.44 -2.33 1.18
C GLY A 47 18.42 -1.81 0.11
N ARG A 48 19.18 -0.78 0.45
CA ARG A 48 20.19 -0.17 -0.45
C ARG A 48 21.43 -1.07 -0.55
N GLN A 49 21.41 -2.04 -1.46
CA GLN A 49 22.44 -3.08 -1.58
C GLN A 49 23.85 -2.54 -1.89
N GLU A 50 23.99 -1.57 -2.81
CA GLU A 50 25.31 -1.09 -3.25
C GLU A 50 25.76 0.20 -2.54
N ALA A 51 24.83 1.11 -2.23
CA ALA A 51 25.13 2.43 -1.71
C ALA A 51 25.13 2.53 -0.18
N GLY A 52 24.76 1.45 0.53
CA GLY A 52 24.55 1.45 1.97
C GLY A 52 23.36 2.33 2.42
N LYS A 53 23.07 2.32 3.72
CA LYS A 53 22.02 3.17 4.31
C LYS A 53 22.41 4.65 4.26
N ILE A 54 21.42 5.51 4.07
CA ILE A 54 21.57 6.96 4.10
C ILE A 54 21.91 7.38 5.53
N LYS A 55 23.01 8.11 5.67
CA LYS A 55 23.46 8.65 6.96
C LYS A 55 22.47 9.68 7.48
N GLY A 56 22.12 9.58 8.76
CA GLY A 56 21.22 10.52 9.42
C GLY A 56 20.06 9.84 10.14
N THR A 57 19.12 10.68 10.59
CA THR A 57 17.95 10.25 11.33
C THR A 57 16.70 10.69 10.58
N VAL A 58 15.81 9.75 10.26
CA VAL A 58 14.46 10.06 9.79
C VAL A 58 13.50 10.03 10.97
N VAL A 59 12.60 11.01 11.03
CA VAL A 59 11.60 11.15 12.07
C VAL A 59 10.22 10.94 11.46
N VAL A 60 9.50 9.94 11.97
CA VAL A 60 8.14 9.61 11.58
C VAL A 60 7.18 10.10 12.66
N CYS A 61 6.39 11.12 12.34
CA CYS A 61 5.42 11.70 13.27
C CYS A 61 4.08 10.95 13.16
N GLY A 62 3.87 9.98 14.05
CA GLY A 62 2.67 9.15 14.15
C GLY A 62 3.02 7.66 14.24
N GLY A 63 2.49 6.96 15.24
CA GLY A 63 2.61 5.53 15.50
C GLY A 63 1.40 4.72 15.02
N SER A 64 0.59 5.27 14.11
CA SER A 64 -0.48 4.54 13.42
C SER A 64 0.08 3.44 12.52
N ILE A 65 -0.76 2.57 11.96
CA ILE A 65 -0.30 1.55 11.01
C ILE A 65 0.47 2.16 9.83
N GLY A 66 0.04 3.31 9.31
CA GLY A 66 0.76 4.02 8.25
C GLY A 66 2.13 4.52 8.71
N GLY A 67 2.24 5.03 9.94
CA GLY A 67 3.51 5.47 10.51
C GLY A 67 4.48 4.31 10.76
N LEU A 68 3.99 3.20 11.33
CA LEU A 68 4.79 1.99 11.55
C LEU A 68 5.29 1.38 10.24
N LEU A 69 4.44 1.28 9.21
CA LEU A 69 4.86 0.78 7.89
C LEU A 69 5.86 1.72 7.22
N THR A 70 5.67 3.04 7.34
CA THR A 70 6.63 4.03 6.86
C THR A 70 7.98 3.85 7.57
N ALA A 71 7.98 3.73 8.90
CA ALA A 71 9.18 3.52 9.68
C ALA A 71 9.89 2.21 9.30
N ARG A 72 9.14 1.13 9.05
CA ARG A 72 9.68 -0.15 8.61
C ARG A 72 10.39 -0.06 7.25
N ILE A 73 9.78 0.63 6.28
CA ILE A 73 10.42 0.88 4.97
C ILE A 73 11.65 1.78 5.14
N CYS A 74 11.52 2.88 5.88
CA CYS A 74 12.62 3.78 6.18
C CYS A 74 13.80 3.08 6.85
N HIS A 75 13.54 2.08 7.70
CA HIS A 75 14.59 1.31 8.36
C HIS A 75 15.50 0.58 7.36
N ASP A 76 15.01 0.20 6.19
CA ASP A 76 15.82 -0.44 5.15
C ASP A 76 16.70 0.57 4.39
N HIS A 77 16.43 1.87 4.52
CA HIS A 77 17.09 2.94 3.77
C HIS A 77 17.91 3.91 4.62
N PHE A 78 17.57 4.14 5.89
CA PHE A 78 18.20 5.12 6.78
C PHE A 78 18.86 4.45 7.99
N GLU A 79 19.99 5.00 8.45
CA GLU A 79 20.71 4.47 9.62
C GLU A 79 19.88 4.48 10.90
N ARG A 80 19.10 5.55 11.13
CA ARG A 80 18.26 5.70 12.31
C ARG A 80 16.86 6.14 11.93
N VAL A 81 15.87 5.50 12.53
CA VAL A 81 14.45 5.83 12.40
C VAL A 81 13.91 6.09 13.80
N ILE A 82 13.29 7.24 14.00
CA ILE A 82 12.59 7.60 15.23
C ILE A 82 11.11 7.75 14.91
N ILE A 83 10.26 7.15 15.74
CA ILE A 83 8.81 7.31 15.66
C ILE A 83 8.38 8.18 16.83
N VAL A 84 7.63 9.24 16.55
CA VAL A 84 7.08 10.16 17.55
C VAL A 84 5.57 9.98 17.58
N GLU A 85 5.04 9.54 18.71
CA GLU A 85 3.62 9.24 18.90
C GLU A 85 3.11 9.99 20.14
N PRO A 86 2.10 10.89 20.01
CA PRO A 86 1.54 11.62 21.14
C PRO A 86 0.80 10.74 22.16
N GLU A 87 0.29 9.58 21.76
CA GLU A 87 -0.41 8.66 22.66
C GLU A 87 0.56 7.83 23.52
N ALA A 88 0.93 8.37 24.69
CA ALA A 88 1.87 7.75 25.60
C ALA A 88 1.51 6.30 26.01
N TRP A 89 0.22 5.95 26.08
CA TRP A 89 -0.23 4.60 26.46
C TRP A 89 0.25 3.52 25.48
N LEU A 90 0.54 3.86 24.21
CA LEU A 90 1.08 2.92 23.21
C LEU A 90 2.48 2.40 23.57
N SER A 91 3.19 3.06 24.48
CA SER A 91 4.48 2.60 25.01
C SER A 91 4.36 1.61 26.16
N THR A 92 3.17 1.42 26.72
CA THR A 92 2.89 0.53 27.86
C THR A 92 2.59 -0.91 27.42
N SER A 93 2.41 -1.83 28.36
CA SER A 93 2.00 -3.21 28.05
C SER A 93 0.66 -3.28 27.34
N ASP A 94 -0.32 -2.46 27.73
CA ASP A 94 -1.65 -2.39 27.11
C ASP A 94 -1.56 -2.00 25.62
N GLY A 95 -0.65 -1.07 25.30
CA GLY A 95 -0.37 -0.64 23.93
C GLY A 95 0.32 -1.69 23.05
N ARG A 96 0.86 -2.76 23.66
CA ARG A 96 1.59 -3.85 22.99
C ARG A 96 0.80 -5.15 22.95
N GLU A 97 -0.46 -5.14 23.37
CA GLU A 97 -1.33 -6.32 23.29
C GLU A 97 -1.52 -6.77 21.85
N THR A 98 -1.41 -8.09 21.64
CA THR A 98 -1.56 -8.71 20.32
C THR A 98 -3.01 -8.70 19.85
N GLN A 99 -3.95 -8.85 20.78
CA GLN A 99 -5.38 -8.73 20.52
C GLN A 99 -5.81 -7.27 20.67
N ALA A 100 -5.76 -6.51 19.58
CA ALA A 100 -6.11 -5.10 19.59
C ALA A 100 -7.54 -4.81 20.10
N TRP A 101 -8.46 -5.78 19.99
CA TRP A 101 -9.84 -5.66 20.48
C TRP A 101 -10.00 -5.87 21.99
N THR A 102 -8.97 -6.34 22.71
CA THR A 102 -8.99 -6.47 24.18
C THR A 102 -8.30 -5.33 24.90
N GLN A 103 -7.73 -4.37 24.16
CA GLN A 103 -7.00 -3.22 24.72
C GLN A 103 -7.92 -2.36 25.58
N LYS A 104 -7.39 -1.87 26.71
CA LYS A 104 -8.13 -1.01 27.64
C LYS A 104 -8.35 0.38 27.06
N TYR A 105 -7.33 0.93 26.39
CA TYR A 105 -7.40 2.25 25.78
C TYR A 105 -7.62 2.13 24.26
N GLN A 106 -8.36 3.08 23.70
CA GLN A 106 -8.56 3.19 22.26
C GLN A 106 -7.80 4.41 21.74
N ARG A 107 -7.29 4.31 20.51
CA ARG A 107 -6.69 5.46 19.82
C ARG A 107 -7.72 6.56 19.63
N TYR A 108 -7.35 7.80 19.92
CA TYR A 108 -8.22 8.95 19.75
C TYR A 108 -8.50 9.17 18.24
N ARG A 109 -9.78 9.21 17.87
CA ARG A 109 -10.29 9.69 16.56
C ARG A 109 -9.90 8.86 15.32
N VAL A 110 -10.00 7.54 15.37
CA VAL A 110 -9.93 6.73 14.14
C VAL A 110 -11.35 6.59 13.54
N VAL A 111 -11.77 7.57 12.73
CA VAL A 111 -13.01 7.47 11.90
C VAL A 111 -12.98 6.23 11.00
N GLN A 112 -11.79 5.69 10.73
CA GLN A 112 -11.56 4.53 9.87
C GLN A 112 -12.22 3.24 10.37
N TYR A 113 -12.57 3.11 11.66
CA TYR A 113 -13.30 1.94 12.17
C TYR A 113 -14.67 1.76 11.51
N TYR A 114 -15.27 2.85 11.03
CA TYR A 114 -16.60 2.84 10.41
C TYR A 114 -16.53 3.07 8.89
N SER A 115 -15.33 3.04 8.29
CA SER A 115 -15.16 3.32 6.86
C SER A 115 -14.84 2.04 6.09
N LEU A 116 -15.47 1.88 4.92
CA LEU A 116 -15.10 0.82 3.98
C LEU A 116 -13.72 1.12 3.41
N GLN A 117 -12.74 0.32 3.84
CA GLN A 117 -11.37 0.37 3.36
C GLN A 117 -11.25 -0.56 2.15
N ALA A 118 -11.07 -0.06 0.93
CA ALA A 118 -10.85 -0.88 -0.28
C ALA A 118 -9.36 -1.11 -0.57
N VAL A 119 -8.56 -1.37 0.47
CA VAL A 119 -7.09 -1.47 0.39
C VAL A 119 -6.56 -2.89 0.66
N GLN A 120 -7.44 -3.88 0.84
CA GLN A 120 -7.07 -5.21 1.34
C GLN A 120 -6.02 -5.89 0.46
N VAL A 121 -6.25 -5.97 -0.86
CA VAL A 121 -5.31 -6.67 -1.78
C VAL A 121 -3.98 -5.94 -1.86
N PHE A 122 -4.02 -4.61 -1.94
CA PHE A 122 -2.82 -3.78 -1.97
C PHE A 122 -2.00 -3.95 -0.69
N LEU A 123 -2.66 -3.81 0.47
CA LEU A 123 -2.02 -3.91 1.78
C LEU A 123 -1.47 -5.32 2.02
N PHE A 124 -2.24 -6.37 1.72
CA PHE A 124 -1.80 -7.76 1.84
C PHE A 124 -0.53 -8.02 1.02
N THR A 125 -0.53 -7.60 -0.25
CA THR A 125 0.62 -7.79 -1.15
C THR A 125 1.84 -7.02 -0.64
N ALA A 126 1.65 -5.78 -0.15
CA ALA A 126 2.72 -4.99 0.45
C ALA A 126 3.26 -5.62 1.75
N LEU A 127 2.38 -6.11 2.63
CA LEU A 127 2.78 -6.73 3.90
C LEU A 127 3.60 -8.00 3.66
N LYS A 128 3.19 -8.86 2.70
CA LYS A 128 3.99 -10.02 2.29
C LYS A 128 5.37 -9.64 1.76
N ALA A 129 5.49 -8.51 1.06
CA ALA A 129 6.77 -8.05 0.55
C ALA A 129 7.69 -7.52 1.68
N ILE A 130 7.14 -6.89 2.71
CA ILE A 130 7.89 -6.28 3.81
C ILE A 130 8.25 -7.31 4.91
N PHE A 131 7.38 -8.30 5.14
CA PHE A 131 7.48 -9.29 6.20
C PHE A 131 7.49 -10.71 5.63
N PRO A 132 8.65 -11.39 5.60
CA PRO A 132 8.78 -12.72 4.99
C PRO A 132 7.87 -13.81 5.60
N ASN A 133 7.59 -13.72 6.89
CA ASN A 133 6.76 -14.67 7.65
C ASN A 133 5.30 -14.21 7.83
N PHE A 134 4.82 -13.23 7.04
CA PHE A 134 3.51 -12.62 7.25
C PHE A 134 2.36 -13.64 7.22
N GLU A 135 2.38 -14.59 6.28
CA GLU A 135 1.32 -15.59 6.18
C GLU A 135 1.32 -16.56 7.35
N ASP A 136 2.49 -16.93 7.87
CA ASP A 136 2.64 -17.78 9.05
C ASP A 136 2.05 -17.10 10.29
N GLU A 137 2.31 -15.79 10.46
CA GLU A 137 1.72 -14.98 11.54
C GLU A 137 0.20 -14.86 11.40
N CYS A 138 -0.31 -14.69 10.17
CA CYS A 138 -1.77 -14.70 9.94
C CYS A 138 -2.40 -16.02 10.36
N ILE A 139 -1.79 -17.16 10.01
CA ILE A 139 -2.27 -18.48 10.42
C ILE A 139 -2.22 -18.63 11.94
N ALA A 140 -1.11 -18.22 12.56
CA ALA A 140 -0.90 -18.28 14.01
C ALA A 140 -1.89 -17.40 14.80
N SER A 141 -2.38 -16.31 14.21
CA SER A 141 -3.34 -15.39 14.86
C SER A 141 -4.68 -16.05 15.19
N GLY A 142 -5.07 -17.12 14.48
CA GLY A 142 -6.33 -17.82 14.68
C GLY A 142 -7.59 -17.01 14.35
N ILE A 143 -7.44 -15.80 13.77
CA ILE A 143 -8.54 -14.95 13.32
C ILE A 143 -9.16 -15.59 12.08
N ARG A 144 -10.48 -15.84 12.12
CA ARG A 144 -11.26 -16.47 11.04
C ARG A 144 -12.19 -15.48 10.37
#